data_AF-Q56W85-F1
#
_entry.id   AF-Q56W85-F1
#
_cell.length_a   1.000
_cell.length_b   1.000
_cell.length_c   1.000
_cell.angle_alpha   90.00
_cell.angle_beta   90.00
_cell.angle_gamma   90.00
#
_symmetry.space_group_name_H-M   'P 1'
#
loop_
_entity.id
_entity.type
_entity.pdbx_description
1 polymer ?
#
loop_
_entity_poly.entity_id
_entity_poly.type
_entity_poly.pdbx_seq_one_letter_code
_entity_poly.pdbx_strand_id
1 'polypeptide(L)'
;MNKEVVIMHWACAKITASPSTPDSHLLEILLDKLQLCKGISYAAVATHADNCGRRKLAAMLVEHEPRSTKQVPLLLSIGEEDTALVKATESGDTDLVYLVIFHIWQKRPPLEFFAMIQGRVLARDLFVAYARCHKHEFLKDFFLSTGQIHEVAFLLWKESWDMGKNPMASKGSPLHGPRIKLIEKARNLFSQTKEHTFESKAAEEHAKLLKIQHELEASTKQAIFVDSSINDTIRTCIVLGNNRAAIKVKTEFKVSDKRWYWLKAFALATIKDWAALEKFSKEKRPPMGFRPFVEACIDADEKAEALKYIPKLSDLVERGEVCPAYKTCTWIIGLDMYKIYRNLLV
;
A
#
# COMPACT_ATOMS: atom_id res chain seq x y z
N MET A 1 -4.32 -31.01 -52.34
CA MET A 1 -3.30 -30.72 -51.31
C MET A 1 -3.34 -29.24 -50.97
N ASN A 2 -3.34 -28.89 -49.69
CA ASN A 2 -3.26 -27.50 -49.25
C ASN A 2 -1.89 -26.93 -49.68
N LYS A 3 -1.89 -25.83 -50.46
CA LYS A 3 -0.67 -25.21 -51.00
C LYS A 3 0.32 -24.84 -49.89
N GLU A 4 -0.21 -24.43 -48.74
CA GLU A 4 0.58 -24.11 -47.54
C GLU A 4 1.42 -25.30 -47.07
N VAL A 5 0.80 -26.49 -46.94
CA VAL A 5 1.46 -27.71 -46.46
C VAL A 5 2.58 -28.14 -47.41
N VAL A 6 2.36 -28.00 -48.72
CA VAL A 6 3.38 -28.35 -49.73
C VAL A 6 4.59 -27.43 -49.63
N ILE A 7 4.38 -26.12 -49.48
CA ILE A 7 5.48 -25.16 -49.36
C ILE A 7 6.21 -25.32 -48.03
N MET A 8 5.50 -25.58 -46.93
CA MET A 8 6.12 -25.87 -45.63
C MET A 8 7.01 -27.12 -45.71
N HIS A 9 6.52 -28.21 -46.29
CA HIS A 9 7.30 -29.43 -46.44
C HIS A 9 8.52 -29.21 -47.34
N TRP A 10 8.37 -28.46 -48.44
CA TRP A 10 9.49 -28.04 -49.28
C TRP A 10 10.52 -27.23 -48.51
N ALA A 11 10.10 -26.26 -47.69
CA ALA A 11 10.99 -25.41 -46.90
C ALA A 11 11.80 -26.24 -45.89
N CYS A 12 11.14 -27.16 -45.16
CA CYS A 12 11.82 -28.08 -44.24
C CYS A 12 12.82 -28.99 -44.97
N ALA A 13 12.41 -29.58 -46.10
CA ALA A 13 13.30 -30.41 -46.91
C ALA A 13 14.50 -29.61 -47.45
N LYS A 14 14.29 -28.36 -47.86
CA LYS A 14 15.34 -27.48 -48.37
C LYS A 14 16.37 -27.13 -47.29
N ILE A 15 15.93 -26.89 -46.05
CA ILE A 15 16.81 -26.67 -44.89
C ILE A 15 17.67 -27.90 -44.64
N THR A 16 17.06 -29.09 -44.56
CA THR A 16 17.78 -30.34 -44.31
C THR A 16 18.77 -30.68 -45.43
N ALA A 17 18.41 -30.41 -46.69
CA ALA A 17 19.26 -30.68 -47.84
C ALA A 17 20.40 -29.66 -48.06
N SER A 18 20.44 -28.55 -47.31
CA SER A 18 21.40 -27.46 -47.56
C SER A 18 22.32 -27.18 -46.35
N PRO A 19 23.04 -28.17 -45.78
CA PRO A 19 23.83 -27.99 -44.55
C PRO A 19 25.03 -27.06 -44.71
N SER A 20 25.54 -26.86 -45.93
CA SER A 20 26.72 -26.03 -46.22
C SER A 20 26.37 -24.59 -46.63
N THR A 21 25.09 -24.28 -46.85
CA THR A 21 24.65 -22.95 -47.30
C THR A 21 24.60 -21.97 -46.11
N PRO A 22 25.16 -20.76 -46.23
CA PRO A 22 25.04 -19.73 -45.20
C PRO A 22 23.58 -19.39 -44.88
N ASP A 23 23.29 -19.14 -43.60
CA ASP A 23 21.91 -18.92 -43.13
C ASP A 23 21.23 -17.70 -43.77
N SER A 24 21.97 -16.62 -44.05
CA SER A 24 21.43 -15.42 -44.72
C SER A 24 20.95 -15.73 -46.13
N HIS A 25 21.74 -16.47 -46.91
CA HIS A 25 21.38 -16.83 -48.27
C HIS A 25 20.26 -17.87 -48.31
N LEU A 26 20.28 -18.84 -47.37
CA LEU A 26 19.21 -19.81 -47.26
C LEU A 26 17.88 -19.13 -46.86
N LEU A 27 17.92 -18.11 -46.00
CA LEU A 27 16.75 -17.32 -45.64
C LEU A 27 16.14 -16.64 -46.87
N GLU A 28 16.93 -15.96 -47.70
CA GLU A 28 16.43 -15.30 -48.94
C GLU A 28 15.67 -16.30 -49.83
N ILE A 29 16.24 -17.48 -50.07
CA ILE A 29 15.62 -18.54 -50.87
C ILE A 29 14.29 -19.00 -50.26
N LEU A 30 14.23 -19.13 -48.93
CA LEU A 30 13.03 -19.53 -48.22
C LEU A 30 11.96 -18.44 -48.29
N LEU A 31 12.32 -17.19 -48.02
CA LEU A 31 11.41 -16.04 -48.05
C LEU A 31 10.79 -15.85 -49.43
N ASP A 32 11.59 -16.01 -50.50
CA ASP A 32 11.14 -15.90 -51.88
C ASP A 32 9.98 -16.84 -52.22
N LYS A 33 9.97 -18.03 -51.63
CA LYS A 33 8.89 -19.02 -51.82
C LYS A 33 7.79 -18.90 -50.79
N LEU A 34 8.11 -18.60 -49.54
CA LEU A 34 7.13 -18.50 -48.45
C LEU A 34 6.20 -17.30 -48.63
N GLN A 35 6.71 -16.17 -49.13
CA GLN A 35 5.90 -14.96 -49.37
C GLN A 35 4.79 -15.14 -50.41
N LEU A 36 4.89 -16.17 -51.27
CA LEU A 36 3.86 -16.49 -52.28
C LEU A 36 2.56 -17.00 -51.64
N CYS A 37 2.63 -17.49 -50.40
CA CYS A 37 1.47 -17.93 -49.61
C CYS A 37 1.11 -16.89 -48.56
N LYS A 38 0.06 -16.10 -48.82
CA LYS A 38 -0.48 -15.14 -47.85
C LYS A 38 -0.91 -15.84 -46.56
N GLY A 39 -0.42 -15.37 -45.42
CA GLY A 39 -0.80 -15.87 -44.09
C GLY A 39 -0.07 -17.14 -43.63
N ILE A 40 0.95 -17.60 -44.36
CA ILE A 40 1.76 -18.76 -43.96
C ILE A 40 2.40 -18.53 -42.58
N SER A 41 2.42 -19.57 -41.76
CA SER A 41 3.15 -19.52 -40.49
C SER A 41 4.62 -19.90 -40.73
N TYR A 42 5.53 -19.00 -40.38
CA TYR A 42 6.97 -19.26 -40.39
C TYR A 42 7.39 -20.15 -39.22
N ALA A 43 6.53 -20.25 -38.20
CA ALA A 43 6.86 -20.94 -36.96
C ALA A 43 7.33 -22.38 -37.13
N ALA A 44 6.63 -23.21 -37.92
CA ALA A 44 7.02 -24.61 -38.09
C ALA A 44 8.35 -24.77 -38.86
N VAL A 45 8.61 -23.87 -39.83
CA VAL A 45 9.85 -23.88 -40.62
C VAL A 45 11.04 -23.47 -39.73
N ALA A 46 10.84 -22.47 -38.88
CA ALA A 46 11.82 -22.05 -37.89
C ALA A 46 12.10 -23.13 -36.83
N THR A 47 11.06 -23.80 -36.31
CA THR A 47 11.26 -24.96 -35.40
C THR A 47 12.07 -26.06 -36.08
N HIS A 48 11.78 -26.36 -37.35
CA HIS A 48 12.56 -27.34 -38.11
C HIS A 48 14.02 -26.90 -38.32
N ALA A 49 14.25 -25.61 -38.57
CA ALA A 49 15.61 -25.05 -38.67
C ALA A 49 16.40 -25.23 -37.37
N ASP A 50 15.79 -24.95 -36.20
CA ASP A 50 16.44 -25.14 -34.91
C ASP A 50 16.72 -26.62 -34.61
N ASN A 51 15.77 -27.52 -34.92
CA ASN A 51 15.96 -28.97 -34.80
C ASN A 51 17.08 -29.51 -35.71
N CYS A 52 17.35 -28.84 -36.84
CA CYS A 52 18.49 -29.14 -37.72
C CYS A 52 19.82 -28.51 -37.22
N GLY A 53 19.85 -27.91 -36.03
CA GLY A 53 21.02 -27.23 -35.46
C GLY A 53 21.28 -25.82 -36.02
N ARG A 54 20.39 -25.29 -36.86
CA ARG A 54 20.51 -23.97 -37.48
C ARG A 54 19.75 -22.91 -36.70
N ARG A 55 20.17 -22.69 -35.44
CA ARG A 55 19.51 -21.75 -34.52
C ARG A 55 19.46 -20.31 -35.02
N LYS A 56 20.52 -19.85 -35.68
CA LYS A 56 20.57 -18.48 -36.24
C LYS A 56 19.55 -18.31 -37.37
N LEU A 57 19.45 -19.28 -38.29
CA LEU A 57 18.39 -19.29 -39.31
C LEU A 57 16.99 -19.32 -38.68
N ALA A 58 16.80 -20.15 -37.64
CA ALA A 58 15.53 -20.22 -36.93
C ALA A 58 15.13 -18.84 -36.39
N ALA A 59 16.02 -18.16 -35.66
CA ALA A 59 15.80 -16.82 -35.13
C ALA A 59 15.42 -15.81 -36.22
N MET A 60 16.15 -15.80 -37.35
CA MET A 60 15.84 -14.92 -38.49
C MET A 60 14.46 -15.21 -39.09
N LEU A 61 14.08 -16.49 -39.23
CA LEU A 61 12.74 -16.87 -39.70
C LEU A 61 11.63 -16.44 -38.73
N VAL A 62 11.91 -16.42 -37.43
CA VAL A 62 10.93 -15.98 -36.41
C VAL A 62 10.61 -14.49 -36.54
N GLU A 63 11.56 -13.66 -36.94
CA GLU A 63 11.33 -12.22 -37.16
C GLU A 63 10.25 -11.94 -38.21
N HIS A 64 10.03 -12.89 -39.13
CA HIS A 64 9.00 -12.80 -40.17
C HIS A 64 7.64 -13.36 -39.76
N GLU A 65 7.47 -13.98 -38.58
CA GLU A 65 6.15 -14.42 -38.12
C GLU A 65 5.33 -13.22 -37.61
N PRO A 66 4.21 -12.85 -38.27
CA PRO A 66 3.45 -11.65 -37.93
C PRO A 66 2.63 -11.79 -36.65
N ARG A 67 2.38 -13.01 -36.17
CA ARG A 67 1.55 -13.28 -34.99
C ARG A 67 2.41 -13.43 -33.75
N SER A 68 2.38 -12.43 -32.87
CA SER A 68 3.12 -12.46 -31.59
C SER A 68 2.82 -13.71 -30.74
N THR A 69 1.58 -14.21 -30.77
CA THR A 69 1.16 -15.43 -30.06
C THR A 69 1.84 -16.71 -30.55
N LYS A 70 2.39 -16.71 -31.77
CA LYS A 70 3.22 -17.81 -32.30
C LYS A 70 4.70 -17.49 -32.22
N GLN A 71 5.05 -16.23 -32.46
CA GLN A 71 6.42 -15.73 -32.45
C GLN A 71 7.07 -15.87 -31.07
N VAL A 72 6.40 -15.42 -30.01
CA VAL A 72 6.96 -15.42 -28.65
C VAL A 72 7.22 -16.82 -28.13
N PRO A 73 6.28 -17.79 -28.16
CA PRO A 73 6.56 -19.16 -27.71
C PRO A 73 7.69 -19.83 -28.50
N LEU A 74 7.82 -19.51 -29.79
CA LEU A 74 8.88 -20.04 -30.63
C LEU A 74 10.25 -19.47 -30.24
N LEU A 75 10.36 -18.16 -30.02
CA LEU A 75 11.60 -17.54 -29.50
C LEU A 75 12.05 -18.19 -28.19
N LEU A 76 11.12 -18.48 -27.29
CA LEU A 76 11.42 -19.21 -26.05
C LEU A 76 11.89 -20.64 -26.30
N SER A 77 11.29 -21.33 -27.28
CA SER A 77 11.68 -22.72 -27.60
C SER A 77 13.11 -22.82 -28.14
N ILE A 78 13.58 -21.80 -28.88
CA ILE A 78 14.94 -21.74 -29.43
C ILE A 78 15.96 -21.07 -28.47
N GLY A 79 15.52 -20.65 -27.27
CA GLY A 79 16.37 -20.06 -26.24
C GLY A 79 16.64 -18.55 -26.36
N GLU A 80 15.96 -17.86 -27.27
CA GLU A 80 16.08 -16.41 -27.51
C GLU A 80 15.18 -15.61 -26.54
N GLU A 81 15.43 -15.76 -25.23
CA GLU A 81 14.59 -15.24 -24.15
C GLU A 81 14.51 -13.70 -24.11
N ASP A 82 15.63 -13.00 -24.31
CA ASP A 82 15.66 -11.53 -24.34
C ASP A 82 14.81 -10.97 -25.49
N THR A 83 14.92 -11.57 -26.67
CA THR A 83 14.13 -11.21 -27.85
C THR A 83 12.66 -11.56 -27.64
N ALA A 84 12.37 -12.72 -27.04
CA ALA A 84 11.00 -13.11 -26.69
C ALA A 84 10.34 -12.10 -25.76
N LEU A 85 11.08 -11.62 -24.75
CA LEU A 85 10.57 -10.64 -23.80
C LEU A 85 10.30 -9.29 -24.48
N VAL A 86 11.21 -8.83 -25.35
CA VAL A 86 10.99 -7.61 -26.15
C VAL A 86 9.74 -7.73 -27.01
N LYS A 87 9.61 -8.82 -27.79
CA LYS A 87 8.45 -9.03 -28.67
C LYS A 87 7.14 -9.19 -27.91
N ALA A 88 7.16 -9.82 -26.74
CA ALA A 88 6.00 -9.88 -25.86
C ALA A 88 5.59 -8.48 -25.38
N THR A 89 6.55 -7.65 -24.94
CA THR A 89 6.24 -6.29 -24.49
C THR A 89 5.75 -5.38 -25.63
N GLU A 90 6.31 -5.51 -26.84
CA GLU A 90 5.88 -4.78 -28.03
C GLU A 90 4.47 -5.17 -28.49
N SER A 91 4.06 -6.42 -28.22
CA SER A 91 2.72 -6.91 -28.58
C SER A 91 1.59 -6.28 -27.74
N GLY A 92 1.92 -5.75 -26.55
CA GLY A 92 0.93 -5.23 -25.60
C GLY A 92 0.07 -6.32 -24.91
N ASP A 93 0.25 -7.59 -25.26
CA ASP A 93 -0.48 -8.71 -24.67
C ASP A 93 0.16 -9.11 -23.33
N THR A 94 -0.55 -8.85 -22.23
CA THR A 94 -0.08 -9.14 -20.88
C THR A 94 0.12 -10.64 -20.63
N ASP A 95 -0.67 -11.50 -21.29
CA ASP A 95 -0.56 -12.94 -21.10
C ASP A 95 0.72 -13.47 -21.75
N LEU A 96 1.10 -12.93 -22.92
CA LEU A 96 2.39 -13.24 -23.53
C LEU A 96 3.57 -12.75 -22.70
N VAL A 97 3.46 -11.56 -22.10
CA VAL A 97 4.51 -11.06 -21.20
C VAL A 97 4.65 -11.96 -19.97
N TYR A 98 3.54 -12.37 -19.35
CA TYR A 98 3.58 -13.32 -18.23
C TYR A 98 4.13 -14.68 -18.63
N LEU A 99 3.77 -15.19 -19.81
CA LEU A 99 4.31 -16.43 -20.35
C LEU A 99 5.84 -16.39 -20.41
N VAL A 100 6.41 -15.29 -20.92
CA VAL A 100 7.88 -15.11 -20.96
C VAL A 100 8.46 -14.96 -19.56
N ILE A 101 7.88 -14.09 -18.72
CA ILE A 101 8.37 -13.88 -17.35
C ILE A 101 8.45 -15.19 -16.57
N PHE A 102 7.40 -16.01 -16.61
CA PHE A 102 7.37 -17.30 -15.90
C PHE A 102 8.34 -18.32 -16.50
N HIS A 103 8.51 -18.31 -17.81
CA HIS A 103 9.51 -19.17 -18.47
C HIS A 103 10.92 -18.85 -17.98
N ILE A 104 11.31 -17.59 -18.02
CA ILE A 104 12.65 -17.13 -17.62
C ILE A 104 12.84 -17.37 -16.12
N TRP A 105 11.85 -17.05 -15.29
CA TRP A 105 11.93 -17.23 -13.84
C TRP A 105 12.14 -18.70 -13.44
N GLN A 106 11.55 -19.67 -14.16
CA GLN A 106 11.77 -21.09 -13.88
C GLN A 106 13.15 -21.60 -14.30
N LYS A 107 13.74 -21.02 -15.35
CA LYS A 107 14.98 -21.52 -15.97
C LYS A 107 16.25 -20.82 -15.50
N ARG A 108 16.14 -19.57 -15.04
CA ARG A 108 17.29 -18.71 -14.79
C ARG A 108 17.48 -18.44 -13.29
N PRO A 109 18.73 -18.26 -12.84
CA PRO A 109 18.99 -17.79 -11.48
C PRO A 109 18.29 -16.45 -11.20
N PRO A 110 17.85 -16.19 -9.95
CA PRO A 110 17.11 -14.98 -9.60
C PRO A 110 17.75 -13.67 -10.06
N LEU A 111 19.07 -13.50 -9.89
CA LEU A 111 19.77 -12.27 -10.26
C LEU A 111 19.82 -12.03 -11.78
N GLU A 112 19.97 -13.10 -12.58
CA GLU A 112 19.90 -13.00 -14.04
C GLU A 112 18.48 -12.62 -14.49
N PHE A 113 17.46 -13.24 -13.90
CA PHE A 113 16.07 -12.91 -14.13
C PHE A 113 15.78 -11.44 -13.79
N PHE A 114 16.20 -10.97 -12.62
CA PHE A 114 16.04 -9.57 -12.19
C PHE A 114 16.69 -8.60 -13.16
N ALA A 115 17.94 -8.87 -13.59
CA ALA A 115 18.64 -8.05 -14.56
C ALA A 115 17.89 -7.96 -15.90
N MET A 116 17.31 -9.06 -16.38
CA MET A 116 16.52 -9.07 -17.61
C MET A 116 15.24 -8.24 -17.51
N ILE A 117 14.49 -8.32 -16.41
CA ILE A 117 13.23 -7.57 -16.30
C ILE A 117 13.44 -6.10 -15.94
N GLN A 118 14.54 -5.76 -15.25
CA GLN A 118 14.75 -4.41 -14.68
C GLN A 118 14.72 -3.29 -15.72
N GLY A 119 15.32 -3.52 -16.89
CA GLY A 119 15.36 -2.55 -17.99
C GLY A 119 14.04 -2.41 -18.76
N ARG A 120 13.04 -3.25 -18.48
CA ARG A 120 11.80 -3.37 -19.26
C ARG A 120 10.60 -3.05 -18.38
N VAL A 121 10.17 -1.78 -18.40
CA VAL A 121 9.14 -1.21 -17.50
C VAL A 121 7.89 -2.08 -17.41
N LEU A 122 7.29 -2.45 -18.54
CA LEU A 122 6.06 -3.26 -18.54
C LEU A 122 6.27 -4.64 -17.88
N ALA A 123 7.36 -5.33 -18.24
CA ALA A 123 7.67 -6.66 -17.68
C ALA A 123 7.94 -6.58 -16.18
N ARG A 124 8.71 -5.58 -15.75
CA ARG A 124 8.98 -5.28 -14.35
C ARG A 124 7.69 -5.03 -13.58
N ASP A 125 6.83 -4.15 -14.07
CA ASP A 125 5.62 -3.74 -13.36
C ASP A 125 4.62 -4.91 -13.26
N LEU A 126 4.50 -5.74 -14.31
CA LEU A 126 3.70 -6.97 -14.29
C LEU A 126 4.25 -8.00 -13.30
N PHE A 127 5.59 -8.18 -13.24
CA PHE A 127 6.23 -9.04 -12.25
C PHE A 127 5.99 -8.54 -10.82
N VAL A 128 6.16 -7.23 -10.58
CA VAL A 128 5.90 -6.62 -9.26
C VAL A 128 4.44 -6.79 -8.85
N ALA A 129 3.50 -6.55 -9.77
CA ALA A 129 2.07 -6.74 -9.52
C ALA A 129 1.74 -8.19 -9.12
N TYR A 130 2.27 -9.16 -9.86
CA TYR A 130 2.10 -10.58 -9.57
C TYR A 130 2.74 -10.98 -8.22
N ALA A 131 3.99 -10.56 -7.99
CA ALA A 131 4.75 -10.95 -6.81
C ALA A 131 4.16 -10.36 -5.52
N ARG A 132 3.55 -9.16 -5.58
CA ARG A 132 2.82 -8.55 -4.46
C ARG A 132 1.65 -9.41 -3.96
N CYS A 133 1.05 -10.24 -4.82
CA CYS A 133 -0.09 -11.10 -4.47
C CYS A 133 0.33 -12.52 -4.09
N HIS A 134 1.40 -13.06 -4.68
CA HIS A 134 1.69 -14.50 -4.59
C HIS A 134 3.06 -14.86 -4.00
N LYS A 135 4.08 -13.99 -4.10
CA LYS A 135 5.49 -14.35 -3.83
C LYS A 135 6.25 -13.17 -3.19
N HIS A 136 5.87 -12.83 -1.98
CA HIS A 136 6.35 -11.63 -1.28
C HIS A 136 7.86 -11.64 -0.96
N GLU A 137 8.44 -12.78 -0.57
CA GLU A 137 9.88 -12.87 -0.28
C GLU A 137 10.73 -12.56 -1.52
N PHE A 138 10.34 -13.11 -2.67
CA PHE A 138 11.07 -12.91 -3.91
C PHE A 138 11.02 -11.46 -4.40
N LEU A 139 9.95 -10.73 -4.04
CA LEU A 139 9.84 -9.30 -4.31
C LEU A 139 10.80 -8.47 -3.46
N LYS A 140 11.07 -8.87 -2.20
CA LYS A 140 12.08 -8.22 -1.37
C LYS A 140 13.47 -8.38 -1.99
N ASP A 141 13.82 -9.59 -2.43
CA ASP A 141 15.09 -9.87 -3.09
C ASP A 141 15.26 -9.03 -4.37
N PHE A 142 14.20 -8.90 -5.17
CA PHE A 142 14.18 -8.04 -6.35
C PHE A 142 14.47 -6.58 -5.99
N PHE A 143 13.75 -6.01 -5.03
CA PHE A 143 13.98 -4.61 -4.62
C PHE A 143 15.35 -4.38 -3.99
N LEU A 144 15.87 -5.33 -3.21
CA LEU A 144 17.24 -5.27 -2.69
C LEU A 144 18.27 -5.27 -3.82
N SER A 145 18.12 -6.16 -4.82
CA SER A 145 19.03 -6.26 -5.96
C SER A 145 19.06 -4.99 -6.83
N THR A 146 17.98 -4.21 -6.81
CA THR A 146 17.82 -2.99 -7.59
C THR A 146 18.11 -1.72 -6.80
N GLY A 147 18.50 -1.85 -5.52
CA GLY A 147 18.78 -0.72 -4.62
C GLY A 147 17.52 0.00 -4.09
N GLN A 148 16.32 -0.50 -4.37
CA GLN A 148 15.04 0.06 -3.93
C GLN A 148 14.71 -0.35 -2.49
N ILE A 149 15.56 0.06 -1.55
CA ILE A 149 15.47 -0.34 -0.14
C ILE A 149 14.19 0.14 0.56
N HIS A 150 13.61 1.25 0.10
CA HIS A 150 12.36 1.79 0.64
C HIS A 150 11.15 0.91 0.31
N GLU A 151 11.09 0.30 -0.89
CA GLU A 151 10.04 -0.65 -1.24
C GLU A 151 10.08 -1.86 -0.30
N VAL A 152 11.29 -2.38 0.01
CA VAL A 152 11.46 -3.46 0.99
C VAL A 152 10.95 -3.03 2.38
N ALA A 153 11.20 -1.79 2.78
CA ALA A 153 10.70 -1.25 4.04
C ALA A 153 9.16 -1.20 4.08
N PHE A 154 8.52 -0.73 3.01
CA PHE A 154 7.06 -0.74 2.88
C PHE A 154 6.47 -2.16 2.92
N LEU A 155 7.13 -3.12 2.26
CA LEU A 155 6.75 -4.53 2.30
C LEU A 155 6.80 -5.09 3.73
N LEU A 156 7.91 -4.90 4.45
CA LEU A 156 8.06 -5.34 5.85
C LEU A 156 7.04 -4.67 6.78
N TRP A 157 6.74 -3.39 6.55
CA TRP A 157 5.74 -2.68 7.35
C TRP A 157 4.33 -3.23 7.08
N LYS A 158 3.99 -3.53 5.83
CA LYS A 158 2.72 -4.19 5.47
C LYS A 158 2.60 -5.56 6.11
N GLU A 159 3.67 -6.38 6.08
CA GLU A 159 3.68 -7.68 6.77
C GLU A 159 3.41 -7.56 8.26
N SER A 160 4.00 -6.55 8.92
CA SER A 160 3.77 -6.30 10.34
C SER A 160 2.29 -6.01 10.65
N TRP A 161 1.57 -5.41 9.70
CA TRP A 161 0.14 -5.13 9.83
C TRP A 161 -0.69 -6.40 9.65
N ASP A 162 -0.36 -7.21 8.65
CA ASP A 162 -1.07 -8.46 8.39
C ASP A 162 -0.87 -9.49 9.53
N MET A 163 0.27 -9.45 10.24
CA MET A 163 0.46 -10.20 11.48
C MET A 163 -0.53 -9.79 12.59
N GLY A 164 -0.91 -8.51 12.67
CA GLY A 164 -1.85 -8.00 13.67
C GLY A 164 -3.31 -8.43 13.41
N LYS A 165 -3.68 -8.64 12.15
CA LYS A 165 -5.02 -9.13 11.78
C LYS A 165 -5.29 -10.58 12.18
N ASN A 166 -4.26 -11.35 12.47
CA ASN A 166 -4.43 -12.75 12.83
C ASN A 166 -5.13 -12.85 14.21
N PRO A 167 -6.31 -13.49 14.33
CA PRO A 167 -7.06 -13.58 15.59
C PRO A 167 -6.30 -14.23 16.74
N MET A 168 -5.24 -15.00 16.46
CA MET A 168 -4.34 -15.59 17.47
C MET A 168 -3.29 -14.60 18.02
N ALA A 169 -3.09 -13.45 17.36
CA ALA A 169 -2.14 -12.42 17.78
C ALA A 169 -2.74 -11.35 18.70
N SER A 170 -4.08 -11.18 18.70
CA SER A 170 -4.76 -10.07 19.36
C SER A 170 -5.06 -10.27 20.85
N LYS A 171 -4.83 -11.48 21.41
CA LYS A 171 -5.10 -11.77 22.83
C LYS A 171 -3.80 -11.96 23.60
N GLY A 172 -3.18 -10.87 24.06
CA GLY A 172 -2.04 -10.90 24.98
C GLY A 172 -0.86 -11.75 24.50
N SER A 173 -0.69 -11.87 23.19
CA SER A 173 0.11 -12.93 22.57
C SER A 173 1.61 -12.57 22.51
N PRO A 174 2.53 -13.55 22.60
CA PRO A 174 3.97 -13.38 22.37
C PRO A 174 4.34 -12.80 20.99
N LEU A 175 3.38 -12.66 20.07
CA LEU A 175 3.55 -12.20 18.70
C LEU A 175 3.82 -10.68 18.55
N HIS A 176 3.68 -9.89 19.63
CA HIS A 176 4.07 -8.47 19.61
C HIS A 176 5.57 -8.27 19.35
N GLY A 177 6.43 -9.10 19.93
CA GLY A 177 7.87 -9.01 19.73
C GLY A 177 8.27 -9.15 18.25
N PRO A 178 7.86 -10.23 17.56
CA PRO A 178 8.06 -10.40 16.12
C PRO A 178 7.54 -9.23 15.29
N ARG A 179 6.31 -8.74 15.56
CA ARG A 179 5.72 -7.61 14.83
C ARG A 179 6.53 -6.32 15.00
N ILE A 180 6.90 -5.98 16.23
CA ILE A 180 7.72 -4.80 16.52
C ILE A 180 9.08 -4.91 15.83
N LYS A 181 9.72 -6.09 15.84
CA LYS A 181 10.99 -6.30 15.14
C LYS A 181 10.89 -6.05 13.64
N LEU A 182 9.77 -6.41 12.99
CA LEU A 182 9.56 -6.09 11.57
C LEU A 182 9.44 -4.58 11.34
N ILE A 183 8.70 -3.87 12.19
CA ILE A 183 8.57 -2.41 12.10
C ILE A 183 9.92 -1.71 12.34
N GLU A 184 10.71 -2.20 13.29
CA GLU A 184 12.07 -1.69 13.54
C GLU A 184 13.01 -1.94 12.35
N LYS A 185 12.90 -3.09 11.68
CA LYS A 185 13.63 -3.33 10.42
C LYS A 185 13.19 -2.37 9.32
N ALA A 186 11.89 -2.14 9.15
CA ALA A 186 11.37 -1.18 8.17
C ALA A 186 11.88 0.24 8.46
N ARG A 187 11.83 0.68 9.72
CA ARG A 187 12.41 1.96 10.17
C ARG A 187 13.87 2.10 9.75
N ASN A 188 14.68 1.08 10.01
CA ASN A 188 16.11 1.08 9.69
C ASN A 188 16.34 1.22 8.18
N LEU A 189 15.55 0.53 7.36
CA LEU A 189 15.64 0.66 5.91
C LEU A 189 15.22 2.06 5.42
N PHE A 190 14.12 2.63 5.93
CA PHE A 190 13.73 4.00 5.59
C PHE A 190 14.82 5.01 5.96
N SER A 191 15.50 4.82 7.09
CA SER A 191 16.55 5.72 7.59
C SER A 191 17.81 5.78 6.72
N GLN A 192 17.99 4.82 5.81
CA GLN A 192 19.12 4.81 4.88
C GLN A 192 18.96 5.86 3.76
N THR A 193 17.77 6.40 3.57
CA THR A 193 17.47 7.44 2.56
C THR A 193 16.96 8.72 3.23
N LYS A 194 17.32 9.88 2.69
CA LYS A 194 16.82 11.17 3.19
C LYS A 194 15.35 11.42 2.83
N GLU A 195 14.90 10.86 1.70
CA GLU A 195 13.53 11.02 1.18
C GLU A 195 12.50 10.44 2.15
N HIS A 196 12.81 9.32 2.81
CA HIS A 196 11.88 8.62 3.71
C HIS A 196 12.08 8.94 5.20
N THR A 197 12.51 10.17 5.52
CA THR A 197 12.69 10.60 6.91
C THR A 197 11.37 10.58 7.70
N PHE A 198 10.25 10.89 7.04
CA PHE A 198 8.93 10.85 7.66
C PHE A 198 8.51 9.42 8.02
N GLU A 199 8.63 8.49 7.07
CA GLU A 199 8.26 7.09 7.21
C GLU A 199 9.12 6.40 8.26
N SER A 200 10.41 6.73 8.32
CA SER A 200 11.29 6.26 9.39
C SER A 200 10.79 6.70 10.78
N LYS A 201 10.45 7.99 10.95
CA LYS A 201 9.88 8.49 12.22
C LYS A 201 8.51 7.87 12.53
N ALA A 202 7.66 7.72 11.52
CA ALA A 202 6.34 7.12 11.69
C ALA A 202 6.43 5.63 12.09
N ALA A 203 7.36 4.87 11.50
CA ALA A 203 7.64 3.49 11.91
C ALA A 203 8.20 3.42 13.34
N GLU A 204 9.09 4.34 13.72
CA GLU A 204 9.59 4.45 15.10
C GLU A 204 8.47 4.73 16.11
N GLU A 205 7.62 5.72 15.83
CA GLU A 205 6.47 6.06 16.68
C GLU A 205 5.48 4.90 16.76
N HIS A 206 5.20 4.20 15.65
CA HIS A 206 4.34 3.03 15.63
C HIS A 206 4.88 1.88 16.50
N ALA A 207 6.17 1.53 16.37
CA ALA A 207 6.79 0.51 17.21
C ALA A 207 6.76 0.90 18.70
N LYS A 208 7.00 2.17 19.01
CA LYS A 208 6.94 2.70 20.38
C LYS A 208 5.51 2.65 20.95
N LEU A 209 4.51 2.99 20.15
CA LEU A 209 3.10 2.94 20.57
C LEU A 209 2.69 1.52 20.92
N LEU A 210 3.03 0.54 20.09
CA LEU A 210 2.72 -0.88 20.36
C LEU A 210 3.38 -1.37 21.66
N LYS A 211 4.61 -0.94 21.97
CA LYS A 211 5.27 -1.26 23.26
C LYS A 211 4.49 -0.70 24.44
N ILE A 212 4.11 0.58 24.39
CA ILE A 212 3.34 1.23 25.45
C ILE A 212 1.96 0.58 25.60
N GLN A 213 1.27 0.31 24.50
CA GLN A 213 -0.04 -0.37 24.52
C GLN A 213 0.08 -1.74 25.17
N HIS A 214 1.09 -2.53 24.84
CA HIS A 214 1.32 -3.83 25.47
C HIS A 214 1.56 -3.73 26.99
N GLU A 215 2.36 -2.76 27.45
CA GLU A 215 2.54 -2.47 28.88
C GLU A 215 1.22 -2.07 29.56
N LEU A 216 0.37 -1.30 28.87
CA LEU A 216 -0.95 -0.91 29.35
C LEU A 216 -1.89 -2.10 29.46
N GLU A 217 -1.92 -3.00 28.48
CA GLU A 217 -2.74 -4.22 28.57
C GLU A 217 -2.28 -5.13 29.70
N ALA A 218 -0.96 -5.28 29.90
CA ALA A 218 -0.40 -6.07 30.98
C ALA A 218 -0.76 -5.50 32.37
N SER A 219 -0.66 -4.17 32.53
CA SER A 219 -0.93 -3.50 33.80
C SER A 219 -2.42 -3.37 34.12
N THR A 220 -3.27 -3.13 33.12
CA THR A 220 -4.73 -3.00 33.27
C THR A 220 -5.46 -4.33 33.21
N LYS A 221 -4.81 -5.38 32.69
CA LYS A 221 -5.40 -6.69 32.36
C LYS A 221 -6.56 -6.60 31.35
N GLN A 222 -6.54 -5.59 30.48
CA GLN A 222 -7.55 -5.36 29.45
C GLN A 222 -6.92 -5.34 28.07
N ALA A 223 -7.36 -6.22 27.18
CA ALA A 223 -6.90 -6.31 25.79
C ALA A 223 -7.67 -5.35 24.89
N ILE A 224 -7.53 -4.04 25.13
CA ILE A 224 -8.26 -2.97 24.41
C ILE A 224 -7.37 -1.88 23.86
N PHE A 225 -6.05 -1.94 24.12
CA PHE A 225 -5.13 -0.85 23.79
C PHE A 225 -4.40 -1.11 22.48
N VAL A 226 -4.00 -2.35 22.22
CA VAL A 226 -3.26 -2.72 21.02
C VAL A 226 -4.03 -2.33 19.77
N ASP A 227 -3.32 -1.80 18.77
CA ASP A 227 -3.85 -1.39 17.46
C ASP A 227 -4.82 -0.20 17.50
N SER A 228 -5.09 0.37 18.67
CA SER A 228 -5.81 1.63 18.79
C SER A 228 -4.90 2.81 18.39
N SER A 229 -5.51 3.91 17.96
CA SER A 229 -4.75 5.13 17.65
C SER A 229 -4.17 5.76 18.94
N ILE A 230 -3.20 6.68 18.81
CA ILE A 230 -2.69 7.47 19.95
C ILE A 230 -3.85 8.18 20.67
N ASN A 231 -4.84 8.68 19.92
CA ASN A 231 -5.99 9.38 20.46
C ASN A 231 -6.87 8.43 21.28
N ASP A 232 -7.15 7.25 20.76
CA ASP A 232 -7.99 6.25 21.41
C ASP A 232 -7.27 5.68 22.63
N THR A 233 -5.96 5.40 22.53
CA THR A 233 -5.13 5.00 23.68
C THR A 233 -5.21 6.03 24.81
N ILE A 234 -5.14 7.34 24.50
CA ILE A 234 -5.28 8.40 25.50
C ILE A 234 -6.68 8.42 26.10
N ARG A 235 -7.73 8.37 25.27
CA ARG A 235 -9.13 8.37 25.75
C ARG A 235 -9.39 7.17 26.67
N THR A 236 -9.00 5.97 26.24
CA THR A 236 -9.14 4.73 27.01
C THR A 236 -8.37 4.81 28.34
N CYS A 237 -7.14 5.34 28.36
CA CYS A 237 -6.41 5.55 29.61
C CYS A 237 -7.19 6.43 30.60
N ILE A 238 -7.85 7.49 30.12
CA ILE A 238 -8.63 8.41 30.96
C ILE A 238 -9.91 7.74 31.45
N VAL A 239 -10.63 7.03 30.57
CA VAL A 239 -11.85 6.28 30.90
C VAL A 239 -11.59 5.22 31.97
N LEU A 240 -10.42 4.56 31.94
CA LEU A 240 -9.99 3.61 32.96
C LEU A 240 -9.43 4.27 34.24
N GLY A 241 -9.43 5.61 34.33
CA GLY A 241 -8.90 6.35 35.49
C GLY A 241 -7.37 6.45 35.54
N ASN A 242 -6.64 5.90 34.56
CA ASN A 242 -5.18 5.94 34.49
C ASN A 242 -4.66 7.25 33.87
N ASN A 243 -4.92 8.37 34.55
CA ASN A 243 -4.53 9.71 34.11
C ASN A 243 -3.01 9.87 33.92
N ARG A 244 -2.19 9.15 34.70
CA ARG A 244 -0.72 9.19 34.59
C ARG A 244 -0.25 8.60 33.26
N ALA A 245 -0.82 7.46 32.85
CA ALA A 245 -0.53 6.86 31.55
C ALA A 245 -0.94 7.76 30.40
N ALA A 246 -2.12 8.40 30.47
CA ALA A 246 -2.59 9.32 29.44
C ALA A 246 -1.61 10.50 29.22
N ILE A 247 -1.09 11.08 30.31
CA ILE A 247 -0.09 12.17 30.24
C ILE A 247 1.25 11.67 29.68
N LYS A 248 1.67 10.45 30.05
CA LYS A 248 2.88 9.82 29.49
C LYS A 248 2.76 9.70 27.96
N VAL A 249 1.66 9.14 27.46
CA VAL A 249 1.40 9.00 26.01
C VAL A 249 1.34 10.38 25.33
N LYS A 250 0.64 11.36 25.92
CA LYS A 250 0.60 12.74 25.39
C LYS A 250 2.00 13.31 25.19
N THR A 251 2.86 13.19 26.20
CA THR A 251 4.21 13.77 26.21
C THR A 251 5.11 13.05 25.20
N GLU A 252 5.05 11.73 25.20
CA GLU A 252 5.87 10.86 24.36
C GLU A 252 5.63 11.12 22.87
N PHE A 253 4.37 11.22 22.47
CA PHE A 253 3.96 11.45 21.07
C PHE A 253 3.74 12.93 20.73
N LYS A 254 4.18 13.84 21.61
CA LYS A 254 4.09 15.30 21.41
C LYS A 254 2.69 15.76 20.97
N VAL A 255 1.66 15.18 21.58
CA VAL A 255 0.26 15.51 21.25
C VAL A 255 0.01 16.96 21.61
N SER A 256 -0.42 17.76 20.62
CA SER A 256 -0.65 19.19 20.79
C SER A 256 -1.67 19.46 21.89
N ASP A 257 -1.50 20.57 22.62
CA ASP A 257 -2.44 20.94 23.68
C ASP A 257 -3.86 21.09 23.14
N LYS A 258 -4.04 21.65 21.94
CA LYS A 258 -5.35 21.72 21.28
C LYS A 258 -6.03 20.35 21.24
N ARG A 259 -5.32 19.32 20.74
CA ARG A 259 -5.85 17.96 20.65
C ARG A 259 -6.08 17.33 22.02
N TRP A 260 -5.16 17.52 22.96
CA TRP A 260 -5.28 17.01 24.33
C TRP A 260 -6.57 17.46 25.03
N TYR A 261 -6.93 18.74 24.92
CA TYR A 261 -8.15 19.26 25.54
C TYR A 261 -9.42 18.60 24.97
N TRP A 262 -9.48 18.37 23.64
CA TRP A 262 -10.57 17.61 23.02
C TRP A 262 -10.63 16.17 23.55
N LEU A 263 -9.51 15.45 23.55
CA LEU A 263 -9.48 14.07 24.01
C LEU A 263 -9.89 13.93 25.48
N LYS A 264 -9.35 14.79 26.36
CA LYS A 264 -9.63 14.72 27.80
C LYS A 264 -11.05 15.16 28.13
N ALA A 265 -11.57 16.22 27.51
CA ALA A 265 -12.94 16.67 27.77
C ALA A 265 -13.96 15.59 27.38
N PHE A 266 -13.82 15.00 26.18
CA PHE A 266 -14.71 13.94 25.71
C PHE A 266 -14.58 12.67 26.56
N ALA A 267 -13.37 12.26 26.92
CA ALA A 267 -13.18 11.07 27.75
C ALA A 267 -13.80 11.23 29.15
N LEU A 268 -13.67 12.40 29.78
CA LEU A 268 -14.29 12.69 31.07
C LEU A 268 -15.82 12.74 30.98
N ALA A 269 -16.37 13.28 29.89
CA ALA A 269 -17.81 13.27 29.64
C ALA A 269 -18.34 11.85 29.39
N THR A 270 -17.59 10.98 28.71
CA THR A 270 -17.96 9.57 28.50
C THR A 270 -18.17 8.81 29.83
N ILE A 271 -17.33 9.08 30.84
CA ILE A 271 -17.48 8.50 32.18
C ILE A 271 -18.39 9.32 33.11
N LYS A 272 -18.96 10.43 32.61
CA LYS A 272 -19.79 11.38 33.37
C LYS A 272 -19.10 11.95 34.62
N ASP A 273 -17.77 12.09 34.58
CA ASP A 273 -17.00 12.71 35.66
C ASP A 273 -16.98 14.23 35.50
N TRP A 274 -18.12 14.85 35.79
CA TRP A 274 -18.33 16.29 35.68
C TRP A 274 -17.45 17.08 36.66
N ALA A 275 -17.15 16.52 37.82
CA ALA A 275 -16.28 17.16 38.80
C ALA A 275 -14.84 17.27 38.29
N ALA A 276 -14.30 16.21 37.68
CA ALA A 276 -12.99 16.26 37.04
C ALA A 276 -12.99 17.15 35.79
N LEU A 277 -14.08 17.19 35.02
CA LEU A 277 -14.22 18.08 33.87
C LEU A 277 -14.18 19.55 34.30
N GLU A 278 -14.92 19.91 35.36
CA GLU A 278 -14.93 21.26 35.91
C GLU A 278 -13.56 21.65 36.45
N LYS A 279 -12.90 20.74 37.19
CA LYS A 279 -11.52 20.94 37.65
C LYS A 279 -10.57 21.18 36.47
N PHE A 280 -10.66 20.37 35.43
CA PHE A 280 -9.82 20.48 34.24
C PHE A 280 -10.02 21.83 33.53
N SER A 281 -11.25 22.34 33.48
CA SER A 281 -11.56 23.65 32.89
C SER A 281 -10.88 24.84 33.60
N LYS A 282 -10.51 24.66 34.88
CA LYS A 282 -9.93 25.69 35.75
C LYS A 282 -8.40 25.61 35.83
N GLU A 283 -7.78 24.51 35.39
CA GLU A 283 -6.32 24.29 35.52
C GLU A 283 -5.50 25.29 34.69
N LYS A 284 -5.77 25.38 33.40
CA LYS A 284 -5.14 26.32 32.46
C LYS A 284 -6.15 26.75 31.41
N ARG A 285 -5.96 27.95 30.85
CA ARG A 285 -6.81 28.44 29.76
C ARG A 285 -6.65 27.50 28.54
N PRO A 286 -7.74 26.92 28.02
CA PRO A 286 -7.67 26.04 26.85
C PRO A 286 -7.18 26.79 25.60
N PRO A 287 -6.27 26.24 24.78
CA PRO A 287 -5.71 26.95 23.62
C PRO A 287 -6.70 27.26 22.49
N MET A 288 -7.85 26.57 22.45
CA MET A 288 -8.94 26.79 21.49
C MET A 288 -10.22 27.29 22.19
N GLY A 289 -10.10 27.81 23.42
CA GLY A 289 -11.27 28.16 24.23
C GLY A 289 -12.07 26.95 24.72
N PHE A 290 -13.29 27.20 25.18
CA PHE A 290 -14.08 26.22 25.93
C PHE A 290 -14.97 25.32 25.05
N ARG A 291 -14.88 25.42 23.72
CA ARG A 291 -15.65 24.62 22.77
C ARG A 291 -15.60 23.10 23.04
N PRO A 292 -14.44 22.48 23.32
CA PRO A 292 -14.38 21.04 23.60
C PRO A 292 -15.19 20.63 24.83
N PHE A 293 -15.33 21.51 25.82
CA PHE A 293 -16.09 21.24 27.05
C PHE A 293 -17.59 21.30 26.78
N VAL A 294 -18.03 22.30 26.03
CA VAL A 294 -19.45 22.46 25.69
C VAL A 294 -19.91 21.29 24.81
N GLU A 295 -19.18 20.97 23.75
CA GLU A 295 -19.54 19.86 22.84
C GLU A 295 -19.55 18.51 23.58
N ALA A 296 -18.54 18.25 24.43
CA ALA A 296 -18.52 17.02 25.22
C ALA A 296 -19.73 16.90 26.17
N CYS A 297 -20.19 18.01 26.77
CA CYS A 297 -21.38 17.99 27.63
C CYS A 297 -22.67 17.79 26.83
N ILE A 298 -22.78 18.42 25.65
CA ILE A 298 -23.94 18.28 24.76
C ILE A 298 -24.06 16.84 24.24
N ASP A 299 -22.96 16.24 23.80
CA ASP A 299 -22.94 14.87 23.29
C ASP A 299 -23.29 13.84 24.37
N ALA A 300 -23.04 14.17 25.63
CA ALA A 300 -23.41 13.36 26.79
C ALA A 300 -24.79 13.71 27.39
N ASP A 301 -25.55 14.60 26.74
CA ASP A 301 -26.87 15.12 27.14
C ASP A 301 -26.92 15.80 28.53
N GLU A 302 -25.80 16.35 28.99
CA GLU A 302 -25.71 17.07 30.27
C GLU A 302 -25.71 18.60 30.05
N LYS A 303 -26.92 19.14 29.88
CA LYS A 303 -27.11 20.56 29.56
C LYS A 303 -26.72 21.49 30.72
N ALA A 304 -26.91 21.06 31.97
CA ALA A 304 -26.59 21.89 33.14
C ALA A 304 -25.08 22.16 33.24
N GLU A 305 -24.27 21.16 32.91
CA GLU A 305 -22.81 21.28 32.89
C GLU A 305 -22.34 22.13 31.71
N ALA A 306 -22.96 21.96 30.53
CA ALA A 306 -22.65 22.77 29.33
C ALA A 306 -22.82 24.29 29.58
N LEU A 307 -23.87 24.68 30.30
CA LEU A 307 -24.17 26.08 30.65
C LEU A 307 -23.04 26.78 31.43
N LYS A 308 -22.18 26.03 32.14
CA LYS A 308 -21.02 26.60 32.84
C LYS A 308 -19.92 27.08 31.89
N TYR A 309 -19.87 26.53 30.67
CA TYR A 309 -18.79 26.75 29.71
C TYR A 309 -19.20 27.65 28.54
N ILE A 310 -20.48 27.66 28.15
CA ILE A 310 -21.01 28.50 27.06
C ILE A 310 -20.65 29.99 27.22
N PRO A 311 -20.78 30.63 28.40
CA PRO A 311 -20.40 32.03 28.58
C PRO A 311 -18.91 32.31 28.37
N LYS A 312 -18.06 31.28 28.45
CA LYS A 312 -16.60 31.38 28.35
C LYS A 312 -16.09 31.19 26.92
N LEU A 313 -16.97 30.87 25.96
CA LEU A 313 -16.62 30.84 24.54
C LEU A 313 -16.20 32.24 24.09
N SER A 314 -15.10 32.37 23.36
CA SER A 314 -14.55 33.66 22.95
C SER A 314 -15.26 34.27 21.74
N ASP A 315 -15.83 33.45 20.87
CA ASP A 315 -16.48 33.87 19.63
C ASP A 315 -18.01 33.87 19.80
N LEU A 316 -18.66 34.96 19.40
CA LEU A 316 -20.12 35.13 19.43
C LEU A 316 -20.82 34.20 18.41
N VAL A 317 -20.17 33.86 17.30
CA VAL A 317 -20.69 32.92 16.30
C VAL A 317 -20.68 31.50 16.85
N GLU A 318 -19.56 31.08 17.46
CA GLU A 318 -19.47 29.79 18.15
C GLU A 318 -20.46 29.69 19.34
N ARG A 319 -20.73 30.79 20.05
CA ARG A 319 -21.78 30.80 21.08
C ARG A 319 -23.16 30.52 20.50
N GLY A 320 -23.45 31.00 19.29
CA GLY A 320 -24.71 30.75 18.59
C GLY A 320 -24.85 29.29 18.17
N GLU A 321 -23.82 28.71 17.54
CA GLU A 321 -23.83 27.34 17.01
C GLU A 321 -23.89 26.25 18.08
N VAL A 322 -23.23 26.47 19.23
CA VAL A 322 -23.07 25.47 20.29
C VAL A 322 -24.11 25.65 21.41
N CYS A 323 -24.99 26.66 21.33
CA CYS A 323 -26.06 26.81 22.31
C CYS A 323 -27.05 25.63 22.18
N PRO A 324 -27.35 24.88 23.27
CA PRO A 324 -28.27 23.73 23.23
C PRO A 324 -29.65 24.06 22.66
N ALA A 325 -30.04 25.34 22.70
CA ALA A 325 -31.25 25.88 22.10
C ALA A 325 -31.31 25.75 20.56
N TYR A 326 -30.18 25.68 19.86
CA TYR A 326 -30.16 25.52 18.39
C TYR A 326 -30.41 24.07 17.94
N LYS A 327 -30.04 23.06 18.74
CA LYS A 327 -30.20 21.64 18.36
C LYS A 327 -31.53 21.00 18.80
N THR A 328 -32.34 21.63 19.65
CA THR A 328 -33.59 21.04 20.21
C THR A 328 -34.87 21.89 20.14
N CYS A 329 -35.11 22.60 19.03
CA CYS A 329 -36.36 23.37 18.75
C CYS A 329 -36.51 24.73 19.47
N THR A 330 -36.50 25.80 18.67
CA THR A 330 -37.50 26.90 18.58
C THR A 330 -38.21 27.53 19.80
N TRP A 331 -37.88 27.26 21.06
CA TRP A 331 -38.55 27.96 22.18
C TRP A 331 -37.54 28.38 23.25
N ILE A 332 -37.21 29.68 23.28
CA ILE A 332 -37.00 30.58 24.45
C ILE A 332 -36.11 31.81 24.14
N ILE A 333 -35.32 31.86 23.06
CA ILE A 333 -34.53 33.08 22.74
C ILE A 333 -35.34 34.17 22.00
N GLY A 334 -36.64 33.95 21.77
CA GLY A 334 -37.56 35.00 21.34
C GLY A 334 -37.96 35.98 22.46
N LEU A 335 -37.69 35.68 23.74
CA LEU A 335 -38.22 36.47 24.86
C LEU A 335 -37.18 37.25 25.66
N ASP A 336 -35.91 36.82 25.72
CA ASP A 336 -34.88 37.56 26.47
C ASP A 336 -34.03 38.51 25.61
N MET A 337 -33.87 38.24 24.31
CA MET A 337 -33.21 39.19 23.42
C MET A 337 -34.06 40.44 23.17
N TYR A 338 -35.41 40.33 23.22
CA TYR A 338 -36.30 41.49 23.06
C TYR A 338 -36.37 42.38 24.31
N LYS A 339 -36.09 41.85 25.51
CA LYS A 339 -36.05 42.65 26.75
C LYS A 339 -34.77 43.47 26.90
N ILE A 340 -33.64 42.96 26.41
CA ILE A 340 -32.37 43.67 26.47
C ILE A 340 -32.32 44.83 25.46
N TYR A 341 -32.97 44.69 24.29
CA TYR A 341 -33.03 45.76 23.29
C TYR A 341 -34.09 46.85 23.56
N ARG A 342 -35.09 46.61 24.42
CA ARG A 342 -36.16 47.60 24.69
C ARG A 342 -35.78 48.65 25.74
N ASN A 343 -34.72 48.43 26.53
CA ASN A 343 -34.21 49.40 27.52
C ASN A 343 -33.05 50.26 27.00
N LEU A 344 -32.77 50.21 25.69
CA LEU A 344 -31.72 51.01 25.03
C LEU A 344 -32.30 52.04 24.03
N LEU A 345 -33.63 52.24 24.00
CA LEU A 345 -34.32 53.14 23.08
C LEU A 345 -35.41 54.03 23.71
N VAL A 346 -35.32 54.33 25.01
CA VAL A 346 -35.98 55.50 25.63
C VAL A 346 -35.03 56.15 26.61
#